data_AF-G9XDE8-F1
#
_entry.id   AF-G9XDE8-F1
#
_cell.length_a   1.000
_cell.length_b   1.000
_cell.length_c   1.000
_cell.angle_alpha   90.00
_cell.angle_beta   90.00
_cell.angle_gamma   90.00
#
_symmetry.space_group_name_H-M   'P 1'
#
loop_
_entity.id
_entity.type
_entity.pdbx_description
1 polymer ?
#
loop_
_entity_poly.entity_id
_entity_poly.type
_entity_poly.pdbx_seq_one_letter_code
_entity_poly.pdbx_strand_id
1 'polypeptide(L)' 'MEYIQISGKTRQEAIERAIEQLGVDESKMDIQVVDEGSKGFLGIGAKDYIIKVKKY' A
#
# COMPACT_ATOMS: atom_id res chain seq x y z
N MET A 1 16.09 1.28 -10.21
CA MET A 1 14.80 1.97 -9.96
C MET A 1 14.45 1.74 -8.51
N GLU A 2 14.15 2.81 -7.79
CA GLU A 2 13.81 2.75 -6.37
C GLU A 2 12.33 2.38 -6.20
N TYR A 3 12.05 1.50 -5.24
CA TYR A 3 10.68 1.23 -4.79
C TYR A 3 10.29 2.32 -3.78
N ILE A 4 9.04 2.78 -3.83
CA ILE A 4 8.48 3.62 -2.77
C ILE A 4 7.61 2.75 -1.86
N GLN A 5 7.57 3.10 -0.57
CA GLN A 5 6.78 2.39 0.42
C GLN A 5 5.55 3.24 0.78
N ILE A 6 4.37 2.64 0.66
CA ILE A 6 3.09 3.29 0.91
C ILE A 6 2.36 2.52 2.01
N SER A 7 1.76 3.24 2.95
CA SER A 7 0.89 2.66 3.98
C SER A 7 -0.57 3.11 3.82
N GLY A 8 -1.49 2.24 4.23
CA GLY A 8 -2.91 2.50 4.29
C GLY A 8 -3.60 1.61 5.32
N LYS A 9 -4.82 1.92 5.73
CA LYS A 9 -5.55 1.08 6.69
C LYS A 9 -5.98 -0.25 6.08
N THR A 10 -6.02 -0.33 4.74
CA THR A 10 -6.38 -1.51 3.96
C THR A 10 -5.50 -1.63 2.72
N ARG A 11 -5.48 -2.82 2.09
CA ARG A 11 -4.88 -3.03 0.77
C ARG A 11 -5.35 -1.98 -0.24
N GLN A 12 -6.66 -1.75 -0.29
CA GLN A 12 -7.29 -0.83 -1.24
C GLN A 12 -6.75 0.60 -1.07
N GLU A 13 -6.74 1.11 0.17
CA GLU A 13 -6.26 2.46 0.48
C GLU A 13 -4.78 2.63 0.13
N ALA A 14 -3.96 1.61 0.39
CA ALA A 14 -2.54 1.65 0.04
C ALA A 14 -2.33 1.71 -1.49
N ILE A 15 -3.15 1.00 -2.27
CA ILE A 15 -3.08 1.01 -3.74
C ILE A 15 -3.58 2.34 -4.31
N GLU A 16 -4.70 2.87 -3.80
CA GLU A 16 -5.22 4.18 -4.23
C GLU A 16 -4.19 5.29 -4.00
N ARG A 17 -3.55 5.30 -2.82
CA ARG A 17 -2.43 6.21 -2.55
C ARG A 17 -1.26 6.02 -3.51
N ALA A 18 -0.93 4.78 -3.86
CA ALA A 18 0.14 4.51 -4.82
C ALA A 18 -0.19 5.06 -6.21
N ILE A 19 -1.43 4.92 -6.68
CA ILE A 19 -1.91 5.48 -7.96
C ILE A 19 -1.80 7.01 -7.94
N GLU A 20 -2.25 7.66 -6.87
CA GLU A 20 -2.15 9.12 -6.73
C GLU A 20 -0.69 9.61 -6.71
N GLN A 21 0.19 8.91 -6.01
CA GLN A 21 1.61 9.26 -5.89
C GLN A 21 2.39 9.03 -7.18
N LEU A 22 2.14 7.92 -7.88
CA LEU A 22 2.88 7.53 -9.08
C LEU A 22 2.26 8.05 -10.38
N GLY A 23 0.99 8.48 -10.35
CA GLY A 23 0.27 8.99 -11.51
C GLY A 23 0.02 7.92 -12.58
N VAL A 24 -0.03 6.65 -12.19
CA VAL A 24 -0.24 5.51 -13.09
C VAL A 24 -1.22 4.52 -12.46
N ASP A 25 -1.93 3.78 -13.30
CA ASP A 25 -2.88 2.74 -12.87
C ASP A 25 -2.18 1.52 -12.26
N GLU A 26 -2.92 0.72 -11.48
CA GLU A 26 -2.44 -0.53 -10.85
C GLU A 26 -1.77 -1.48 -11.87
N SER A 27 -2.26 -1.51 -13.10
CA SER A 27 -1.72 -2.35 -14.18
C SER A 27 -0.33 -1.93 -14.70
N LYS A 28 0.19 -0.80 -14.25
CA LYS A 28 1.53 -0.26 -14.60
C LYS A 28 2.47 -0.23 -13.39
N MET A 29 2.12 -0.96 -12.33
CA MET A 29 2.85 -0.99 -11.08
C MET A 29 3.17 -2.42 -10.66
N ASP A 30 4.41 -2.65 -10.26
CA ASP A 30 4.82 -3.83 -9.50
C ASP A 30 4.55 -3.56 -8.01
N ILE A 31 3.63 -4.32 -7.42
CA ILE A 31 3.17 -4.16 -6.04
C ILE A 31 3.61 -5.38 -5.23
N GLN A 32 4.36 -5.13 -4.17
CA GLN A 32 4.73 -6.12 -3.16
C GLN A 32 4.14 -5.76 -1.80
N VAL A 33 3.48 -6.73 -1.18
CA VAL A 33 3.00 -6.59 0.19
C VAL A 33 4.17 -6.77 1.14
N VAL A 34 4.39 -5.79 2.01
CA VAL A 34 5.42 -5.83 3.06
C VAL A 34 4.79 -6.20 4.40
N ASP A 35 3.60 -5.67 4.69
CA ASP A 35 2.82 -5.99 5.88
C ASP A 35 1.34 -5.99 5.50
N GLU A 36 0.59 -7.03 5.86
CA GLU A 36 -0.86 -7.08 5.65
C GLU A 36 -1.64 -6.21 6.65
N GLY A 37 -0.94 -5.59 7.60
CA GLY A 37 -1.53 -4.85 8.68
C GLY A 37 -2.37 -5.74 9.59
N SER A 38 -3.12 -5.11 10.48
CA SER A 38 -4.06 -5.83 11.33
C SER A 38 -5.19 -4.90 11.75
N LYS A 39 -6.41 -5.43 11.87
CA LYS A 39 -7.57 -4.62 12.27
C LYS A 39 -7.59 -4.31 13.77
N GLY A 40 -6.78 -4.99 14.58
CA GLY A 40 -6.85 -4.92 16.04
C GLY A 40 -8.22 -5.38 16.58
N PHE A 41 -8.48 -5.16 17.87
CA PHE A 41 -9.80 -5.37 18.47
C PHE A 41 -10.47 -4.00 18.67
N LEU A 42 -11.62 -3.77 18.06
CA LEU A 42 -12.33 -2.47 18.07
C LEU A 42 -11.47 -1.27 17.60
N GLY A 43 -10.49 -1.51 16.71
CA GLY A 43 -9.55 -0.48 16.24
C GLY A 43 -8.36 -0.24 17.18
N ILE A 44 -8.32 -0.89 18.35
CA ILE A 44 -7.18 -0.85 19.27
C ILE A 44 -6.12 -1.83 18.79
N GLY A 45 -4.90 -1.34 18.60
CA GLY A 45 -3.77 -2.13 18.12
C GLY A 45 -3.78 -2.40 16.61
N ALA A 46 -4.57 -1.63 15.84
CA ALA A 46 -4.54 -1.73 14.39
C ALA A 46 -3.15 -1.37 13.85
N LYS A 47 -2.73 -2.10 12.83
CA LYS A 47 -1.49 -1.84 12.08
C LYS A 47 -1.84 -1.55 10.65
N ASP A 48 -1.12 -0.62 10.05
CA ASP A 48 -1.30 -0.27 8.65
C ASP A 48 -0.90 -1.44 7.73
N TYR A 49 -1.62 -1.55 6.63
CA TYR A 49 -1.24 -2.31 5.45
C TYR A 49 -0.12 -1.57 4.74
N ILE A 50 1.00 -2.24 4.49
CA ILE A 50 2.19 -1.64 3.89
C ILE A 50 2.52 -2.35 2.59
N ILE A 51 2.68 -1.58 1.52
CA ILE A 51 3.13 -2.06 0.21
C ILE A 51 4.41 -1.34 -0.22
N LYS A 52 5.22 -2.03 -1.00
CA LYS A 52 6.27 -1.45 -1.83
C LYS A 52 5.80 -1.47 -3.28
N VAL A 53 5.92 -0.33 -3.94
CA VAL A 53 5.45 -0.16 -5.30
C VAL A 53 6.54 0.43 -6.17
N LYS A 54 6.57 -0.02 -7.43
CA LYS A 54 7.47 0.49 -8.46
C LYS A 54 6.72 0.52 -9.79
N LYS A 55 6.79 1.65 -10.50
CA LYS A 55 6.30 1.72 -11.89
C LYS A 55 7.21 0.94 -12.84
N TYR A 56 6.64 0.32 -13.87
CA TYR A 56 7.38 -0.27 -14.98
C TYR A 56 6.96 0.30 -16.33
#